data_AF-A0A6B1CUE7-F1
#
_entry.id   AF-A0A6B1CUE7-F1
#
_cell.length_a   1.000
_cell.length_b   1.000
_cell.length_c   1.000
_cell.angle_alpha   90.00
_cell.angle_beta   90.00
_cell.angle_gamma   90.00
#
_symmetry.space_group_name_H-M   'P 1'
#
loop_
_entity.id
_entity.type
_entity.pdbx_description
1 polymer ?
#
loop_
_entity_poly.entity_id
_entity_poly.type
_entity_poly.pdbx_seq_one_letter_code
_entity_poly.pdbx_strand_id
1 'polypeptide(L)'
;MFRFKEKIVRYIFIVLCLTACAAERQPGDLFGSVEEGSELVVDGILIVDQTLPELFVRRILPPGQTYSRDAAGVSDAQVLVFQGDQIFEYAPDPVAPGRYLPPLEAPLVQTTTEYRLEVDVEGKKVRARTTTPERMQVRRVVLLDEDTQEIMRTLKSFAEVGDEVYAAPENQLTHLEGIIEIHLEKAGEAYQAALFTLDEDAQLLDEDFIEIYDRDREDLRANQSPPFAASDGIVRWPWFAVVYTGRSLIKVYAVDHNWFEYARASPDQQEQGGFGGLAGENFERPFFQVEGGIGLFGSASVDSVGFVVLPRP
;
A
#
# COMPACT_ATOMS: atom_id res chain seq x y z
N MET A 1 -39.63 -59.59 -28.33
CA MET A 1 -38.15 -59.49 -28.29
C MET A 1 -37.61 -58.04 -28.35
N PHE A 2 -38.39 -57.03 -28.75
CA PHE A 2 -37.92 -55.62 -28.83
C PHE A 2 -37.92 -54.83 -27.51
N ARG A 3 -38.79 -55.14 -26.55
CA ARG A 3 -38.93 -54.38 -25.28
C ARG A 3 -37.86 -54.64 -24.21
N PHE A 4 -37.00 -55.65 -24.39
CA PHE A 4 -35.94 -55.97 -23.43
C PHE A 4 -34.66 -55.15 -23.70
N LYS A 5 -34.40 -54.80 -24.96
CA LYS A 5 -33.25 -53.97 -25.35
C LYS A 5 -33.38 -52.51 -24.87
N GLU A 6 -34.58 -51.92 -24.89
CA GLU A 6 -34.79 -50.54 -24.42
C GLU A 6 -34.55 -50.36 -22.92
N LYS A 7 -34.90 -51.36 -22.09
CA LYS A 7 -34.68 -51.26 -20.64
C LYS A 7 -33.19 -51.38 -20.27
N ILE A 8 -32.43 -52.21 -20.99
CA ILE A 8 -30.99 -52.35 -20.77
C ILE A 8 -30.24 -51.10 -21.23
N VAL A 9 -30.61 -50.50 -22.37
CA VAL A 9 -30.00 -49.26 -22.85
C VAL A 9 -30.32 -48.09 -21.92
N ARG A 10 -31.54 -47.99 -21.37
CA ARG A 10 -31.87 -46.98 -20.35
C ARG A 10 -31.10 -47.16 -19.04
N TYR A 11 -30.91 -48.39 -18.57
CA TYR A 11 -30.13 -48.65 -17.35
C TYR A 11 -28.64 -48.36 -17.55
N ILE A 12 -28.07 -48.70 -18.71
CA ILE A 12 -26.67 -48.39 -19.04
C ILE A 12 -26.46 -46.88 -19.13
N PHE A 13 -27.41 -46.12 -19.71
CA PHE A 13 -27.30 -44.66 -19.81
C PHE A 13 -27.43 -43.97 -18.44
N ILE A 14 -28.31 -44.46 -17.55
CA ILE A 14 -28.45 -43.92 -16.18
C ILE A 14 -27.20 -44.23 -15.33
N VAL A 15 -26.60 -45.41 -15.48
CA VAL A 15 -25.36 -45.75 -14.77
C VAL A 15 -24.16 -44.96 -15.31
N LEU A 16 -24.05 -44.76 -16.63
CA LEU A 16 -23.00 -43.92 -17.23
C LEU A 16 -23.13 -42.42 -16.89
N CYS A 17 -24.34 -41.91 -16.63
CA CYS A 17 -24.53 -40.55 -16.12
C CYS A 17 -24.21 -40.42 -14.63
N LEU A 18 -24.27 -41.51 -13.85
CA LEU A 18 -23.90 -41.51 -12.42
C LEU A 18 -22.40 -41.76 -12.19
N THR A 19 -21.68 -42.27 -13.20
CA THR A 19 -20.22 -42.39 -13.20
C THR A 19 -19.52 -41.35 -14.08
N ALA A 20 -20.28 -40.42 -14.66
CA ALA A 20 -19.73 -39.21 -15.26
C ALA A 20 -19.07 -38.42 -14.14
N CYS A 21 -17.74 -38.48 -14.11
CA CYS A 21 -16.82 -37.84 -13.18
C CYS A 21 -17.45 -36.65 -12.47
N ALA A 22 -17.86 -36.84 -11.21
CA ALA A 22 -17.67 -35.77 -10.25
C ALA A 22 -16.17 -35.46 -10.36
N ALA A 23 -15.83 -34.30 -10.91
CA ALA A 23 -14.48 -33.79 -10.78
C ALA A 23 -14.31 -33.57 -9.27
N GLU A 24 -13.82 -34.58 -8.56
CA GLU A 24 -13.28 -34.45 -7.20
C GLU A 24 -12.08 -33.51 -7.32
N ARG A 25 -12.38 -32.21 -7.38
CA ARG A 25 -11.41 -31.15 -7.21
C ARG A 25 -11.37 -30.91 -5.72
N GLN A 26 -10.21 -31.12 -5.11
CA GLN A 26 -10.05 -30.78 -3.70
C GLN A 26 -10.02 -29.24 -3.58
N PRO A 27 -10.59 -28.65 -2.51
CA PRO A 27 -10.38 -27.24 -2.21
C PRO A 27 -8.88 -26.99 -2.05
N GLY A 28 -8.24 -26.45 -3.09
CA GLY A 28 -6.78 -26.35 -3.20
C GLY A 28 -6.29 -26.44 -4.65
N ASP A 29 -6.99 -27.20 -5.50
CA ASP A 29 -6.64 -27.35 -6.93
C ASP A 29 -6.93 -26.11 -7.77
N LEU A 30 -7.77 -25.19 -7.25
CA LEU A 30 -8.18 -23.96 -7.93
C LEU A 30 -7.47 -22.70 -7.42
N PHE A 31 -6.83 -22.73 -6.24
CA PHE A 31 -6.34 -21.52 -5.56
C PHE A 31 -4.91 -21.63 -4.99
N GLY A 32 -4.15 -22.67 -5.36
CA GLY A 32 -2.84 -22.97 -4.78
C GLY A 32 -2.97 -23.65 -3.42
N SER A 33 -1.89 -24.28 -2.93
CA SER A 33 -1.88 -24.97 -1.64
C SER A 33 -2.28 -23.99 -0.52
N VAL A 34 -3.50 -24.14 0.00
CA VAL A 34 -3.94 -23.47 1.21
C VAL A 34 -3.45 -24.35 2.36
N GLU A 35 -2.23 -24.11 2.86
CA GLU A 35 -1.94 -24.58 4.21
C GLU A 35 -2.71 -23.67 5.18
N GLU A 36 -3.97 -24.03 5.41
CA GLU A 36 -4.92 -23.32 6.27
C GLU A 36 -4.30 -23.06 7.65
N GLY A 37 -4.27 -21.80 8.08
CA GLY A 37 -3.79 -21.41 9.41
C GLY A 37 -2.28 -21.53 9.67
N SER A 38 -1.50 -22.13 8.76
CA SER A 38 -0.04 -22.28 8.94
C SER A 38 0.72 -21.05 8.43
N GLU A 39 0.16 -20.34 7.46
CA GLU A 39 0.88 -19.28 6.75
C GLU A 39 1.01 -18.01 7.59
N LEU A 40 2.25 -17.57 7.74
CA LEU A 40 2.62 -16.36 8.47
C LEU A 40 2.58 -15.16 7.54
N VAL A 41 2.04 -14.07 8.03
CA VAL A 41 1.98 -12.78 7.35
C VAL A 41 2.86 -11.82 8.12
N VAL A 42 3.86 -11.23 7.47
CA VAL A 42 4.73 -10.20 8.05
C VAL A 42 4.47 -8.86 7.39
N ASP A 43 4.42 -7.80 8.18
CA ASP A 43 4.17 -6.44 7.71
C ASP A 43 5.08 -5.46 8.46
N GLY A 44 5.85 -4.69 7.70
CA GLY A 44 6.81 -3.72 8.19
C GLY A 44 7.35 -2.84 7.07
N ILE A 45 7.30 -1.52 7.29
CA ILE A 45 7.78 -0.53 6.32
C ILE A 45 8.80 0.36 7.02
N LEU A 46 10.06 0.28 6.61
CA LEU A 46 11.12 1.15 7.11
C LEU A 46 11.09 2.49 6.38
N ILE A 47 10.95 3.60 7.10
CA ILE A 47 11.03 4.94 6.51
C ILE A 47 12.36 5.58 6.90
N VAL A 48 13.15 5.96 5.89
CA VAL A 48 14.43 6.66 6.07
C VAL A 48 14.30 7.86 7.01
N ASP A 49 15.28 8.02 7.90
CA ASP A 49 15.36 9.04 8.95
C ASP A 49 14.25 9.01 10.01
N GLN A 50 13.38 7.98 10.01
CA GLN A 50 12.47 7.70 11.10
C GLN A 50 13.03 6.60 12.01
N THR A 51 12.45 6.48 13.21
CA THR A 51 12.73 5.33 14.07
C THR A 51 12.36 4.03 13.37
N LEU A 52 12.98 2.93 13.77
CA LEU A 52 12.48 1.61 13.38
C LEU A 52 10.97 1.53 13.69
N PRO A 53 10.15 1.01 12.76
CA PRO A 53 8.70 0.96 12.94
C PRO A 53 8.33 -0.21 13.86
N GLU A 54 7.08 -0.21 14.34
CA GLU A 54 6.43 -1.43 14.79
C GLU A 54 6.32 -2.44 13.62
N LEU A 55 6.44 -3.72 13.93
CA LEU A 55 6.28 -4.82 12.98
C LEU A 55 5.04 -5.63 13.36
N PHE A 56 4.41 -6.23 12.36
CA PHE A 56 3.29 -7.13 12.60
C PHE A 56 3.57 -8.53 12.10
N VAL A 57 3.29 -9.51 12.95
CA VAL A 57 3.32 -10.94 12.63
C VAL A 57 1.94 -11.51 12.87
N ARG A 58 1.33 -12.05 11.82
CA ARG A 58 -0.04 -12.56 11.82
C ARG A 58 -0.11 -13.93 11.15
N ARG A 59 -1.26 -14.60 11.25
CA ARG A 59 -1.61 -15.81 10.50
C ARG A 59 -2.82 -15.58 9.63
N ILE A 60 -2.90 -16.32 8.53
CA ILE A 60 -4.14 -16.41 7.76
C ILE A 60 -5.19 -17.12 8.60
N LEU A 61 -6.37 -16.51 8.73
CA LEU A 61 -7.49 -17.14 9.45
C LEU A 61 -8.24 -18.14 8.56
N PRO A 62 -8.83 -19.20 9.16
CA PRO A 62 -9.66 -20.14 8.41
C PRO A 62 -10.83 -19.46 7.70
N PRO A 63 -11.27 -19.99 6.54
CA PRO A 63 -12.46 -19.50 5.85
C PRO A 63 -13.69 -19.46 6.77
N GLY A 64 -14.52 -18.42 6.63
CA GLY A 64 -15.74 -18.25 7.42
C GLY A 64 -15.53 -17.67 8.83
N GLN A 65 -14.29 -17.44 9.26
CA GLN A 65 -14.02 -16.59 10.43
C GLN A 65 -14.00 -15.12 10.01
N THR A 66 -14.66 -14.28 10.80
CA THR A 66 -14.53 -12.82 10.66
C THR A 66 -13.09 -12.42 10.97
N TYR A 67 -12.44 -11.74 10.03
CA TYR A 67 -11.11 -11.22 10.25
C TYR A 67 -11.10 -10.14 11.34
N SER A 68 -10.17 -10.28 12.29
CA SER A 68 -9.73 -9.20 13.16
C SER A 68 -8.22 -9.29 13.35
N ARG A 69 -7.57 -8.14 13.57
CA ARG A 69 -6.11 -8.10 13.79
C ARG A 69 -5.71 -8.94 15.00
N ASP A 70 -6.49 -8.84 16.08
CA ASP A 70 -6.22 -9.57 17.33
C ASP A 70 -6.36 -11.09 17.15
N ALA A 71 -7.37 -11.54 16.40
CA ALA A 71 -7.57 -12.97 16.16
C ALA A 71 -6.48 -13.58 15.27
N ALA A 72 -5.95 -12.78 14.33
CA ALA A 72 -4.87 -13.19 13.44
C ALA A 72 -3.47 -13.03 14.07
N GLY A 73 -3.33 -12.30 15.18
CA GLY A 73 -2.05 -11.92 15.76
C GLY A 73 -1.27 -13.10 16.34
N VAL A 74 0.04 -13.13 16.08
CA VAL A 74 0.98 -14.10 16.67
C VAL A 74 1.79 -13.41 17.75
N SER A 75 1.63 -13.80 19.02
CA SER A 75 2.25 -13.10 20.16
C SER A 75 3.52 -13.74 20.70
N ASP A 76 3.89 -14.92 20.21
CA ASP A 76 4.99 -15.75 20.68
C ASP A 76 6.12 -15.93 19.64
N ALA A 77 6.20 -15.03 18.68
CA ALA A 77 7.26 -15.02 17.67
C ALA A 77 8.55 -14.42 18.23
N GLN A 78 9.69 -14.98 17.84
CA GLN A 78 10.97 -14.28 17.93
C GLN A 78 11.12 -13.41 16.68
N VAL A 79 11.19 -12.09 16.85
CA VAL A 79 11.30 -11.13 15.75
C VAL A 79 12.64 -10.40 15.85
N LEU A 80 13.47 -10.53 14.81
CA LEU A 80 14.80 -9.94 14.73
C LEU A 80 14.94 -9.12 13.44
N VAL A 81 15.42 -7.89 13.56
CA VAL A 81 15.85 -7.09 12.41
C VAL A 81 17.36 -6.90 12.45
N PHE A 82 18.03 -7.16 11.34
CA PHE A 82 19.48 -7.05 11.20
C PHE A 82 19.84 -5.86 10.33
N GLN A 83 20.89 -5.15 10.73
CA GLN A 83 21.57 -4.12 9.95
C GLN A 83 23.07 -4.41 9.97
N GLY A 84 23.58 -5.09 8.94
CA GLY A 84 24.91 -5.69 8.99
C GLY A 84 25.04 -6.67 10.16
N ASP A 85 25.99 -6.40 11.06
CA ASP A 85 26.22 -7.21 12.28
C ASP A 85 25.34 -6.78 13.48
N GLN A 86 24.63 -5.65 13.37
CA GLN A 86 23.73 -5.19 14.43
C GLN A 86 22.41 -5.98 14.38
N ILE A 87 21.91 -6.32 15.57
CA ILE A 87 20.66 -7.06 15.75
C ILE A 87 19.74 -6.22 16.62
N PHE A 88 18.53 -5.98 16.13
CA PHE A 88 17.44 -5.34 16.86
C PHE A 88 16.42 -6.42 17.22
N GLU A 89 16.36 -6.75 18.51
CA GLU A 89 15.36 -7.68 19.04
C GLU A 89 14.06 -6.93 19.31
N TYR A 90 13.00 -7.37 18.65
CA TYR A 90 11.68 -6.79 18.77
C TYR A 90 10.87 -7.50 19.85
N ALA A 91 10.27 -6.73 20.76
CA ALA A 91 9.49 -7.27 21.86
C ALA A 91 7.99 -7.34 21.49
N PRO A 92 7.27 -8.41 21.86
CA PRO A 92 5.82 -8.46 21.65
C PRO A 92 5.11 -7.38 22.46
N ASP A 93 4.12 -6.75 21.85
CA ASP A 93 3.29 -5.76 22.53
C ASP A 93 2.28 -6.46 23.47
N PRO A 94 2.26 -6.13 24.77
CA PRO A 94 1.34 -6.76 25.72
C PRO A 94 -0.14 -6.43 25.51
N VAL A 95 -0.48 -5.37 24.76
CA VAL A 95 -1.87 -4.93 24.55
C VAL A 95 -2.38 -5.15 23.12
N ALA A 96 -1.52 -5.52 22.18
CA ALA A 96 -1.87 -5.70 20.78
C ALA A 96 -1.25 -6.99 20.21
N PRO A 97 -1.99 -8.12 20.20
CA PRO A 97 -1.50 -9.38 19.66
C PRO A 97 -0.97 -9.25 18.23
N GLY A 98 0.16 -9.90 17.95
CA GLY A 98 0.81 -9.82 16.64
C GLY A 98 1.58 -8.53 16.37
N ARG A 99 1.54 -7.53 17.27
CA ARG A 99 2.38 -6.33 17.15
C ARG A 99 3.69 -6.50 17.92
N TYR A 100 4.78 -6.07 17.31
CA TYR A 100 6.12 -6.14 17.87
C TYR A 100 6.77 -4.76 17.84
N LEU A 101 7.33 -4.36 18.98
CA LEU A 101 7.92 -3.05 19.21
C LEU A 101 9.44 -3.11 19.07
N PRO A 102 10.06 -2.14 18.38
CA PRO A 102 11.51 -2.04 18.29
C PRO A 102 12.12 -1.70 19.66
N PRO A 103 13.44 -1.93 19.85
CA PRO A 103 14.12 -1.47 21.05
C PRO A 103 14.13 0.08 21.11
N LEU A 104 13.92 0.64 22.31
CA LEU A 104 13.76 2.09 22.53
C LEU A 104 14.92 2.95 22.02
N GLU A 105 16.13 2.39 22.02
CA GLU A 105 17.36 3.08 21.62
C GLU A 105 17.87 2.65 20.23
N ALA A 106 16.99 2.08 19.40
CA ALA A 106 17.33 1.81 18.01
C ALA A 106 17.72 3.09 17.27
N PRO A 107 18.77 3.05 16.42
CA PRO A 107 19.10 4.15 15.55
C PRO A 107 17.97 4.41 14.53
N LEU A 108 17.97 5.61 13.96
CA LEU A 108 17.09 5.93 12.83
C LEU A 108 17.45 5.05 11.62
N VAL A 109 16.44 4.75 10.81
CA VAL A 109 16.59 4.02 9.55
C VAL A 109 17.53 4.80 8.63
N GLN A 110 18.61 4.16 8.21
CA GLN A 110 19.63 4.77 7.36
C GLN A 110 19.27 4.64 5.89
N THR A 111 19.80 5.54 5.06
CA THR A 111 19.70 5.47 3.58
C THR A 111 20.60 4.39 3.01
N THR A 112 20.28 3.87 1.82
CA THR A 112 21.16 2.95 1.06
C THR A 112 21.67 1.76 1.89
N THR A 113 20.85 1.28 2.81
CA THR A 113 21.23 0.31 3.84
C THR A 113 20.35 -0.92 3.72
N GLU A 114 20.97 -2.08 3.75
CA GLU A 114 20.26 -3.36 3.77
C GLU A 114 19.78 -3.67 5.20
N TYR A 115 18.48 -4.00 5.30
CA TYR A 115 17.88 -4.56 6.51
C TYR A 115 17.35 -5.97 6.20
N ARG A 116 17.58 -6.91 7.12
CA ARG A 116 16.97 -8.25 7.06
C ARG A 116 16.03 -8.47 8.22
N LEU A 117 14.87 -9.05 7.94
CA LEU A 117 13.93 -9.54 8.93
C LEU A 117 14.10 -11.06 9.08
N GLU A 118 14.14 -11.54 10.31
CA GLU A 118 13.94 -12.95 10.64
C GLU A 118 12.85 -13.07 11.70
N VAL A 119 11.85 -13.91 11.42
CA VAL A 119 10.78 -14.25 12.35
C VAL A 119 10.79 -15.76 12.55
N ASP A 120 10.81 -16.23 13.79
CA ASP A 120 10.65 -17.65 14.15
C ASP A 120 9.41 -17.83 15.01
N VAL A 121 8.52 -18.71 14.58
CA VAL A 121 7.32 -19.12 15.33
C VAL A 121 7.29 -20.63 15.39
N GLU A 122 7.55 -21.20 16.57
CA GLU A 122 7.55 -22.65 16.80
C GLU A 122 8.43 -23.44 15.79
N GLY A 123 9.54 -22.84 15.34
CA GLY A 123 10.44 -23.44 14.36
C GLY A 123 10.09 -23.17 12.89
N LYS A 124 8.93 -22.55 12.60
CA LYS A 124 8.65 -22.00 11.26
C LYS A 124 9.36 -20.66 11.13
N LYS A 125 10.24 -20.55 10.12
CA LYS A 125 11.04 -19.35 9.87
C LYS A 125 10.50 -18.57 8.68
N VAL A 126 10.33 -17.27 8.88
CA VAL A 126 10.06 -16.29 7.84
C VAL A 126 11.27 -15.37 7.72
N ARG A 127 11.69 -15.07 6.49
CA ARG A 127 12.80 -14.17 6.22
C ARG A 127 12.44 -13.17 5.15
N ALA A 128 12.90 -11.94 5.30
CA ALA A 128 12.78 -10.93 4.27
C ALA A 128 14.00 -10.00 4.28
N ARG A 129 14.22 -9.28 3.19
CA ARG A 129 15.32 -8.33 3.04
C ARG A 129 14.85 -7.13 2.23
N THR A 130 15.15 -5.92 2.70
CA THR A 130 14.92 -4.67 1.96
C THR A 130 16.21 -3.86 1.92
N THR A 131 16.38 -3.02 0.90
CA THR A 131 17.45 -2.01 0.85
C THR A 131 16.79 -0.64 0.79
N THR A 132 17.07 0.19 1.78
CA THR A 132 16.48 1.53 1.86
C THR A 132 16.93 2.41 0.69
N PRO A 133 16.04 3.23 0.13
CA PRO A 133 16.41 4.20 -0.90
C PRO A 133 17.41 5.26 -0.41
N GLU A 134 17.95 6.03 -1.35
CA GLU A 134 18.55 7.34 -1.05
C GLU A 134 17.51 8.27 -0.42
N ARG A 135 17.96 9.32 0.26
CA ARG A 135 17.06 10.31 0.87
C ARG A 135 16.28 11.05 -0.20
N MET A 136 14.97 10.89 -0.19
CA MET A 136 14.04 11.62 -1.05
C MET A 136 14.15 13.14 -0.80
N GLN A 137 14.18 13.92 -1.88
CA GLN A 137 14.16 15.38 -1.83
C GLN A 137 13.24 15.92 -2.93
N VAL A 138 12.27 16.74 -2.54
CA VAL A 138 11.53 17.62 -3.43
C VAL A 138 12.39 18.86 -3.66
N ARG A 139 12.92 18.99 -4.88
CA ARG A 139 13.81 20.09 -5.24
C ARG A 139 13.08 21.40 -5.42
N ARG A 140 11.87 21.33 -5.99
CA ARG A 140 11.06 22.50 -6.32
C ARG A 140 9.61 22.10 -6.51
N VAL A 141 8.69 22.98 -6.12
CA VAL A 141 7.28 22.88 -6.46
C VAL A 141 6.85 24.17 -7.14
N VAL A 142 6.18 24.05 -8.28
CA VAL A 142 5.66 25.20 -9.03
C VAL A 142 4.18 25.02 -9.34
N LEU A 143 3.46 26.13 -9.43
CA LEU A 143 2.17 26.18 -10.12
C LEU A 143 2.43 26.67 -11.53
N LEU A 144 1.98 25.90 -12.50
CA LEU A 144 2.04 26.25 -13.92
C LEU A 144 0.67 26.71 -14.39
N ASP A 145 0.66 27.65 -15.32
CA ASP A 145 -0.54 27.98 -16.08
C ASP A 145 -0.93 26.79 -16.97
N GLU A 146 -2.21 26.41 -16.98
CA GLU A 146 -2.68 25.19 -17.66
C GLU A 146 -2.52 25.28 -19.19
N ASP A 147 -2.74 26.46 -19.77
CA ASP A 147 -2.71 26.67 -21.22
C ASP A 147 -1.30 26.91 -21.75
N THR A 148 -0.51 27.73 -21.04
CA THR A 148 0.80 28.20 -21.49
C THR A 148 1.97 27.40 -20.91
N GLN A 149 1.75 26.65 -19.83
CA GLN A 149 2.80 25.96 -19.04
C GLN A 149 3.86 26.89 -18.45
N GLU A 150 3.60 28.20 -18.41
CA GLU A 150 4.49 29.16 -17.76
C GLU A 150 4.38 29.04 -16.24
N ILE A 151 5.50 29.26 -15.53
CA ILE A 151 5.52 29.24 -14.06
C ILE A 151 4.79 30.47 -13.54
N MET A 152 3.61 30.26 -12.95
CA MET A 152 2.85 31.30 -12.26
C MET A 152 3.48 31.64 -10.90
N ARG A 153 3.90 30.60 -10.17
CA ARG A 153 4.47 30.72 -8.83
C ARG A 153 5.37 29.53 -8.50
N THR A 154 6.34 29.77 -7.63
CA THR A 154 7.13 28.72 -6.98
C THR A 154 6.72 28.67 -5.52
N LEU A 155 6.26 27.50 -5.06
CA LEU A 155 5.82 27.30 -3.69
C LEU A 155 7.02 27.20 -2.76
N LYS A 156 6.84 27.62 -1.51
CA LYS A 156 7.80 27.44 -0.42
C LYS A 156 7.79 25.99 0.06
N SER A 157 8.96 25.49 0.43
CA SER A 157 9.15 24.16 1.01
C SER A 157 9.20 24.21 2.54
N PHE A 158 8.94 23.07 3.19
CA PHE A 158 9.15 22.93 4.65
C PHE A 158 10.60 23.17 5.06
N ALA A 159 11.58 22.83 4.21
CA ALA A 159 12.99 23.09 4.48
C ALA A 159 13.32 24.60 4.55
N GLU A 160 12.61 25.43 3.79
CA GLU A 160 12.81 26.88 3.77
C GLU A 160 12.11 27.59 4.92
N VAL A 161 10.86 27.23 5.22
CA VAL A 161 9.99 28.02 6.11
C VAL A 161 9.31 27.20 7.22
N GLY A 162 9.56 25.89 7.31
CA GLY A 162 8.90 25.01 8.27
C GLY A 162 7.38 25.02 8.11
N ASP A 163 6.65 25.00 9.23
CA ASP A 163 5.18 24.99 9.25
C ASP A 163 4.56 26.31 8.74
N GLU A 164 5.34 27.40 8.60
CA GLU A 164 4.87 28.64 7.98
C GLU A 164 4.51 28.46 6.49
N VAL A 165 4.82 27.30 5.91
CA VAL A 165 4.41 26.93 4.55
C VAL A 165 2.90 27.08 4.34
N TYR A 166 2.08 26.86 5.38
CA TYR A 166 0.63 27.02 5.32
C TYR A 166 0.15 28.47 5.42
N ALA A 167 1.02 29.40 5.82
CA ALA A 167 0.74 30.83 5.85
C ALA A 167 1.41 31.58 4.69
N ALA A 168 2.37 30.94 4.00
CA ALA A 168 3.08 31.52 2.86
C ALA A 168 2.09 31.87 1.74
N PRO A 169 2.07 33.12 1.23
CA PRO A 169 1.19 33.53 0.15
C PRO A 169 1.34 32.68 -1.11
N GLU A 170 2.55 32.21 -1.41
CA GLU A 170 2.86 31.36 -2.56
C GLU A 170 2.21 29.97 -2.49
N ASN A 171 1.87 29.51 -1.28
CA ASN A 171 1.28 28.20 -1.02
C ASN A 171 -0.24 28.28 -0.80
N GLN A 172 -0.84 29.47 -0.95
CA GLN A 172 -2.30 29.65 -1.00
C GLN A 172 -2.77 29.45 -2.44
N LEU A 173 -3.30 28.27 -2.75
CA LEU A 173 -3.72 27.90 -4.10
C LEU A 173 -5.24 27.95 -4.20
N THR A 174 -5.77 28.64 -5.21
CA THR A 174 -7.19 28.52 -5.52
C THR A 174 -7.43 27.18 -6.23
N HIS A 175 -8.51 26.47 -5.88
CA HIS A 175 -8.85 25.20 -6.50
C HIS A 175 -8.89 25.34 -8.03
N LEU A 176 -8.21 24.44 -8.75
CA LEU A 176 -8.11 24.44 -10.22
C LEU A 176 -7.53 25.75 -10.81
N GLU A 177 -6.66 26.46 -10.09
CA GLU A 177 -6.00 27.70 -10.57
C GLU A 177 -4.93 27.44 -11.66
N GLY A 178 -4.29 26.27 -11.64
CA GLY A 178 -3.21 25.88 -12.56
C GLY A 178 -2.65 24.51 -12.21
N ILE A 179 -1.64 23.99 -12.90
CA ILE A 179 -1.10 22.63 -12.65
C ILE A 179 -0.04 22.68 -11.56
N ILE A 180 -0.19 21.88 -10.50
CA ILE A 180 0.86 21.70 -9.49
C ILE A 180 1.90 20.72 -10.04
N GLU A 181 3.13 21.19 -10.23
CA GLU A 181 4.26 20.38 -10.70
C GLU A 181 5.34 20.28 -9.63
N ILE A 182 5.69 19.05 -9.26
CA ILE A 182 6.67 18.71 -8.23
C ILE A 182 7.90 18.14 -8.92
N HIS A 183 9.06 18.77 -8.71
CA HIS A 183 10.35 18.30 -9.19
C HIS A 183 11.07 17.51 -8.10
N LEU A 184 11.39 16.27 -8.42
CA LEU A 184 11.99 15.28 -7.54
C LEU A 184 13.47 15.12 -7.86
N GLU A 185 14.26 14.85 -6.83
CA GLU A 185 15.53 14.15 -7.01
C GLU A 185 15.25 12.66 -7.24
N LYS A 186 16.02 12.02 -8.14
CA LYS A 186 15.86 10.58 -8.36
C LYS A 186 16.19 9.84 -7.06
N ALA A 187 15.23 9.08 -6.54
CA ALA A 187 15.37 8.27 -5.35
C ALA A 187 14.49 7.04 -5.49
N GLY A 188 14.98 5.87 -5.06
CA GLY A 188 14.23 4.61 -5.09
C GLY A 188 14.00 4.03 -6.49
N GLU A 189 13.16 3.00 -6.55
CA GLU A 189 12.81 2.29 -7.78
C GLU A 189 11.60 2.91 -8.49
N ALA A 190 10.63 3.36 -7.70
CA ALA A 190 9.43 4.04 -8.14
C ALA A 190 8.98 5.05 -7.08
N TYR A 191 7.93 5.81 -7.40
CA TYR A 191 7.34 6.77 -6.50
C TYR A 191 5.89 6.41 -6.21
N GLN A 192 5.46 6.63 -4.98
CA GLN A 192 4.06 6.64 -4.60
C GLN A 192 3.77 7.96 -3.90
N ALA A 193 2.65 8.61 -4.22
CA ALA A 193 2.34 9.89 -3.63
C ALA A 193 0.96 9.86 -2.96
N ALA A 194 0.85 10.48 -1.80
CA ALA A 194 -0.36 10.52 -1.02
C ALA A 194 -0.73 11.95 -0.65
N LEU A 195 -2.02 12.28 -0.71
CA LEU A 195 -2.57 13.55 -0.28
C LEU A 195 -3.35 13.36 1.01
N PHE A 196 -3.14 14.28 1.94
CA PHE A 196 -3.84 14.36 3.21
C PHE A 196 -4.45 15.74 3.38
N THR A 197 -5.74 15.78 3.73
CA THR A 197 -6.42 16.98 4.20
C THR A 197 -6.30 17.04 5.72
N LEU A 198 -5.64 18.07 6.23
CA LEU A 198 -5.28 18.18 7.65
C LEU A 198 -6.38 18.81 8.52
N ASP A 199 -7.28 19.59 7.93
CA ASP A 199 -8.31 20.34 8.68
C ASP A 199 -9.61 19.53 8.81
N GLU A 200 -9.92 19.00 9.99
CA GLU A 200 -11.10 18.16 10.24
C GLU A 200 -12.43 18.82 9.81
N ASP A 201 -12.50 20.15 9.90
CA ASP A 201 -13.65 20.98 9.53
C ASP A 201 -13.59 21.51 8.09
N ALA A 202 -12.66 21.01 7.27
CA ALA A 202 -12.54 21.39 5.86
C ALA A 202 -13.84 21.22 5.08
N GLN A 203 -14.13 22.20 4.23
CA GLN A 203 -15.29 22.16 3.34
C GLN A 203 -14.98 21.33 2.10
N LEU A 204 -15.93 20.49 1.70
CA LEU A 204 -15.86 19.76 0.45
C LEU A 204 -16.00 20.74 -0.74
N LEU A 205 -15.12 20.61 -1.74
CA LEU A 205 -15.10 21.47 -2.92
C LEU A 205 -16.19 21.11 -3.94
N ASP A 206 -16.56 19.83 -4.00
CA ASP A 206 -17.59 19.30 -4.90
C ASP A 206 -18.35 18.15 -4.21
N GLU A 207 -19.65 18.34 -3.95
CA GLU A 207 -20.51 17.36 -3.29
C GLU A 207 -20.78 16.13 -4.16
N ASP A 208 -20.75 16.27 -5.49
CA ASP A 208 -21.02 15.18 -6.42
C ASP A 208 -19.88 14.15 -6.43
N PHE A 209 -18.69 14.52 -5.95
CA PHE A 209 -17.53 13.62 -5.91
C PHE A 209 -17.76 12.41 -5.00
N ILE A 210 -18.47 12.60 -3.87
CA ILE A 210 -18.81 11.50 -2.95
C ILE A 210 -19.70 10.47 -3.66
N GLU A 211 -20.72 10.96 -4.39
CA GLU A 211 -21.70 10.12 -5.07
C GLU A 211 -21.08 9.38 -6.27
N ILE A 212 -20.17 10.03 -7.01
CA ILE A 212 -19.51 9.44 -8.18
C ILE A 212 -18.60 8.28 -7.79
N TYR A 213 -17.92 8.38 -6.65
CA TYR A 213 -16.90 7.41 -6.24
C TYR A 213 -17.36 6.43 -5.17
N ASP A 214 -18.59 6.54 -4.65
CA ASP A 214 -19.15 5.69 -3.58
C ASP A 214 -18.18 5.54 -2.40
N ARG A 215 -17.55 6.65 -2.01
CA ARG A 215 -16.59 6.72 -0.89
C ARG A 215 -17.18 7.50 0.26
N ASP A 216 -16.84 7.13 1.49
CA ASP A 216 -17.20 7.95 2.64
C ASP A 216 -16.32 9.20 2.73
N ARG A 217 -16.74 10.15 3.59
CA ARG A 217 -16.04 11.44 3.74
C ARG A 217 -14.64 11.26 4.30
N GLU A 218 -14.46 10.34 5.25
CA GLU A 218 -13.18 10.05 5.88
C GLU A 218 -12.17 9.48 4.89
N ASP A 219 -12.57 8.56 4.01
CA ASP A 219 -11.74 7.97 2.95
C ASP A 219 -11.24 9.01 1.94
N LEU A 220 -12.01 10.07 1.72
CA LEU A 220 -11.63 11.16 0.80
C LEU A 220 -10.60 12.13 1.40
N ARG A 221 -10.37 12.10 2.72
CA ARG A 221 -9.40 12.97 3.39
C ARG A 221 -7.97 12.47 3.28
N ALA A 222 -7.77 11.20 2.95
CA ALA A 222 -6.46 10.60 2.75
C ALA A 222 -6.51 9.64 1.56
N ASN A 223 -5.83 9.99 0.47
CA ASN A 223 -5.79 9.14 -0.72
C ASN A 223 -4.36 9.04 -1.26
N GLN A 224 -4.07 7.95 -1.96
CA GLN A 224 -2.75 7.65 -2.48
C GLN A 224 -2.83 7.23 -3.94
N SER A 225 -1.82 7.60 -4.72
CA SER A 225 -1.64 7.10 -6.08
C SER A 225 -1.21 5.63 -6.06
N PRO A 226 -1.43 4.88 -7.15
CA PRO A 226 -0.62 3.69 -7.40
C PRO A 226 0.87 4.10 -7.54
N PRO A 227 1.83 3.17 -7.38
CA PRO A 227 3.22 3.44 -7.71
C PRO A 227 3.39 3.82 -9.18
N PHE A 228 4.22 4.80 -9.46
CA PHE A 228 4.52 5.28 -10.81
C PHE A 228 6.01 5.58 -10.98
N ALA A 229 6.48 5.54 -12.22
CA ALA A 229 7.81 6.01 -12.56
C ALA A 229 7.78 7.52 -12.85
N ALA A 230 8.67 8.28 -12.21
CA ALA A 230 8.95 9.68 -12.57
C ALA A 230 10.35 9.75 -13.20
N SER A 231 10.48 9.23 -14.42
CA SER A 231 11.78 9.06 -15.10
C SER A 231 12.49 10.38 -15.41
N ASP A 232 11.73 11.47 -15.56
CA ASP A 232 12.21 12.85 -15.71
C ASP A 232 12.32 13.60 -14.37
N GLY A 233 11.97 12.95 -13.26
CA GLY A 233 11.92 13.57 -11.94
C GLY A 233 10.79 14.58 -11.81
N ILE A 234 9.70 14.47 -12.58
CA ILE A 234 8.56 15.39 -12.52
C ILE A 234 7.29 14.63 -12.18
N VAL A 235 6.50 15.20 -11.25
CA VAL A 235 5.18 14.71 -10.90
C VAL A 235 4.19 15.85 -11.03
N ARG A 236 3.15 15.64 -11.85
CA ARG A 236 2.04 16.59 -11.99
C ARG A 236 0.87 16.11 -11.17
N TRP A 237 0.42 16.96 -10.25
CA TRP A 237 -0.66 16.62 -9.34
C TRP A 237 -2.02 16.96 -9.98
N PRO A 238 -2.92 15.99 -10.14
CA PRO A 238 -4.24 16.26 -10.67
C PRO A 238 -5.15 16.88 -9.61
N TRP A 239 -5.93 17.90 -9.98
CA TRP A 239 -6.88 18.54 -9.07
C TRP A 239 -8.04 17.64 -8.65
N PHE A 240 -8.41 16.63 -9.45
CA PHE A 240 -9.47 15.70 -9.04
C PHE A 240 -9.11 14.92 -7.77
N ALA A 241 -7.82 14.87 -7.39
CA ALA A 241 -7.41 14.27 -6.12
C ALA A 241 -7.63 15.20 -4.92
N VAL A 242 -7.85 16.50 -5.14
CA VAL A 242 -8.02 17.54 -4.11
C VAL A 242 -9.50 17.86 -3.95
N VAL A 243 -10.14 17.24 -2.96
CA VAL A 243 -11.60 17.31 -2.77
C VAL A 243 -12.03 18.23 -1.63
N TYR A 244 -11.11 18.69 -0.79
CA TYR A 244 -11.37 19.56 0.36
C TYR A 244 -10.60 20.89 0.28
N THR A 245 -11.18 21.94 0.87
CA THR A 245 -10.47 23.20 1.18
C THR A 245 -9.54 23.03 2.39
N GLY A 246 -8.76 24.06 2.69
CA GLY A 246 -7.91 24.11 3.88
C GLY A 246 -6.52 23.52 3.65
N ARG A 247 -5.84 23.14 4.74
CA ARG A 247 -4.47 22.65 4.73
C ARG A 247 -4.39 21.26 4.09
N SER A 248 -3.53 21.15 3.09
CA SER A 248 -3.23 19.92 2.37
C SER A 248 -1.75 19.58 2.48
N LEU A 249 -1.45 18.28 2.57
CA LEU A 249 -0.10 17.75 2.60
C LEU A 249 0.01 16.67 1.53
N ILE A 250 0.88 16.88 0.55
CA ILE A 250 1.33 15.81 -0.35
C ILE A 250 2.57 15.19 0.27
N LYS A 251 2.59 13.87 0.43
CA LYS A 251 3.79 13.10 0.72
C LYS A 251 4.20 12.34 -0.53
N VAL A 252 5.46 12.42 -0.92
CA VAL A 252 6.03 11.66 -2.03
C VAL A 252 7.02 10.66 -1.46
N TYR A 253 6.70 9.38 -1.59
CA TYR A 253 7.51 8.26 -1.17
C TYR A 253 8.32 7.76 -2.36
N ALA A 254 9.64 7.77 -2.24
CA ALA A 254 10.51 6.94 -3.06
C ALA A 254 10.52 5.54 -2.44
N VAL A 255 9.96 4.55 -3.15
CA VAL A 255 9.77 3.20 -2.62
C VAL A 255 10.89 2.26 -3.06
N ASP A 256 11.16 1.25 -2.23
CA ASP A 256 12.09 0.17 -2.55
C ASP A 256 11.47 -0.89 -3.47
N HIS A 257 12.29 -1.86 -3.84
CA HIS A 257 11.88 -2.98 -4.70
C HIS A 257 10.71 -3.78 -4.10
N ASN A 258 10.76 -4.10 -2.80
CA ASN A 258 9.75 -4.95 -2.18
C ASN A 258 8.38 -4.29 -2.17
N TRP A 259 8.31 -3.01 -1.80
CA TRP A 259 7.06 -2.25 -1.88
C TRP A 259 6.61 -2.13 -3.33
N PHE A 260 7.49 -1.76 -4.26
CA PHE A 260 7.14 -1.61 -5.68
C PHE A 260 6.52 -2.89 -6.27
N GLU A 261 7.15 -4.05 -6.06
CA GLU A 261 6.66 -5.35 -6.51
C GLU A 261 5.33 -5.73 -5.86
N TYR A 262 5.19 -5.50 -4.56
CA TYR A 262 3.95 -5.78 -3.84
C TYR A 262 2.78 -4.93 -4.37
N ALA A 263 2.99 -3.62 -4.46
CA ALA A 263 1.93 -2.68 -4.84
C ALA A 263 1.49 -2.86 -6.30
N ARG A 264 2.41 -3.15 -7.22
CA ARG A 264 2.04 -3.39 -8.63
C ARG A 264 1.35 -4.73 -8.86
N ALA A 265 1.54 -5.71 -7.98
CA ALA A 265 0.94 -7.04 -8.07
C ALA A 265 -0.31 -7.20 -7.20
N SER A 266 -0.66 -6.20 -6.38
CA SER A 266 -1.84 -6.23 -5.53
C SER A 266 -3.10 -5.80 -6.30
N PRO A 267 -4.13 -6.65 -6.41
CA PRO A 267 -5.37 -6.33 -7.13
C PRO A 267 -6.07 -5.06 -6.60
N ASP A 268 -6.12 -4.89 -5.27
CA ASP A 268 -6.81 -3.77 -4.61
C ASP A 268 -6.11 -2.41 -4.86
N GLN A 269 -4.82 -2.41 -5.18
CA GLN A 269 -4.08 -1.19 -5.56
C GLN A 269 -4.16 -0.88 -7.06
N GLN A 270 -4.55 -1.85 -7.89
CA GLN A 270 -4.88 -1.62 -9.29
C GLN A 270 -6.32 -1.12 -9.46
N GLU A 271 -7.27 -1.59 -8.63
CA GLU A 271 -8.67 -1.14 -8.66
C GLU A 271 -8.85 0.32 -8.20
N GLN A 272 -7.91 0.87 -7.43
CA GLN A 272 -7.95 2.29 -7.03
C GLN A 272 -7.50 3.27 -8.13
N GLY A 273 -7.05 2.79 -9.30
CA GLY A 273 -6.65 3.64 -10.44
C GLY A 273 -7.08 3.15 -11.82
N GLY A 274 -7.69 1.97 -11.94
CA GLY A 274 -8.07 1.37 -13.22
C GLY A 274 -9.59 1.18 -13.34
N PHE A 275 -10.22 1.93 -14.24
CA PHE A 275 -11.58 1.68 -14.67
C PHE A 275 -11.73 0.24 -15.24
N GLY A 276 -12.66 -0.54 -14.69
CA GLY A 276 -13.34 -1.60 -15.44
C GLY A 276 -12.75 -3.02 -15.42
N GLY A 277 -12.27 -3.52 -14.27
CA GLY A 277 -12.07 -4.97 -14.06
C GLY A 277 -13.29 -5.62 -13.41
N LEU A 278 -13.72 -6.80 -13.85
CA LEU A 278 -14.66 -7.61 -13.07
C LEU A 278 -13.91 -8.28 -11.90
N ALA A 279 -14.56 -8.37 -10.73
CA ALA A 279 -14.01 -9.06 -9.56
C ALA A 279 -13.54 -10.48 -9.94
N GLY A 280 -12.24 -10.73 -9.79
CA GLY A 280 -11.61 -12.03 -10.10
C GLY A 280 -10.96 -12.16 -11.48
N GLU A 281 -11.04 -11.16 -12.37
CA GLU A 281 -10.38 -11.20 -13.69
C GLU A 281 -8.88 -10.85 -13.65
N ASN A 282 -8.42 -10.16 -12.59
CA ASN A 282 -7.02 -9.77 -12.38
C ASN A 282 -6.40 -10.37 -11.10
N PHE A 283 -6.89 -11.53 -10.63
CA PHE A 283 -6.29 -12.16 -9.44
C PHE A 283 -4.97 -12.86 -9.80
N GLU A 284 -3.89 -12.09 -9.83
CA GLU A 284 -2.54 -12.61 -9.62
C GLU A 284 -2.23 -12.49 -8.11
N ARG A 285 -1.62 -13.54 -7.53
CA ARG A 285 -1.14 -13.43 -6.15
C ARG A 285 -0.09 -12.32 -6.10
N PRO A 286 -0.15 -11.38 -5.14
CA PRO A 286 0.88 -10.36 -5.00
C PRO A 286 2.27 -10.99 -4.90
N PHE A 287 3.27 -10.34 -5.48
CA PHE A 287 4.66 -10.78 -5.34
C PHE A 287 5.17 -10.41 -3.95
N PHE A 288 5.32 -11.42 -3.10
CA PHE A 288 5.88 -11.25 -1.76
C PHE A 288 7.37 -11.54 -1.79
N GLN A 289 8.19 -10.55 -1.44
CA GLN A 289 9.64 -10.70 -1.25
C GLN A 289 9.96 -11.24 0.16
N VAL A 290 9.22 -12.28 0.55
CA VAL A 290 9.22 -12.92 1.86
C VAL A 290 9.39 -14.42 1.67
N GLU A 291 10.42 -15.00 2.27
CA GLU A 291 10.69 -16.44 2.27
C GLU A 291 9.99 -17.11 3.46
N GLY A 292 9.25 -18.19 3.22
CA GLY A 292 8.60 -18.98 4.28
C GLY A 292 7.32 -18.38 4.87
N GLY A 293 6.84 -17.27 4.28
CA GLY A 293 5.62 -16.56 4.64
C GLY A 293 5.16 -15.64 3.50
N ILE A 294 4.17 -14.79 3.78
CA ILE A 294 3.68 -13.74 2.88
C ILE A 294 3.71 -12.36 3.55
N GLY A 295 3.40 -11.31 2.80
CA GLY A 295 3.30 -9.93 3.29
C GLY A 295 4.43 -9.02 2.81
N LEU A 296 4.64 -7.90 3.49
CA LEU A 296 5.55 -6.84 3.06
C LEU A 296 6.57 -6.54 4.15
N PHE A 297 7.84 -6.72 3.83
CA PHE A 297 8.93 -6.07 4.55
C PHE A 297 9.65 -5.15 3.56
N GLY A 298 9.21 -3.90 3.49
CA GLY A 298 9.65 -2.93 2.51
C GLY A 298 10.28 -1.70 3.14
N SER A 299 10.69 -0.77 2.30
CA SER A 299 11.20 0.51 2.76
C SER A 299 10.92 1.65 1.80
N ALA A 300 10.97 2.86 2.32
CA ALA A 300 10.85 4.07 1.53
C ALA A 300 11.65 5.23 2.14
N SER A 301 11.91 6.25 1.34
CA SER A 301 12.22 7.59 1.83
C SER A 301 11.12 8.54 1.41
N VAL A 302 10.86 9.58 2.19
CA VAL A 302 9.70 10.47 1.99
C VAL A 302 10.12 11.92 2.12
N ASP A 303 9.52 12.75 1.28
CA ASP A 303 9.52 14.21 1.45
C ASP A 303 8.09 14.75 1.20
N SER A 304 7.83 15.98 1.61
CA SER A 304 6.47 16.52 1.68
C SER A 304 6.32 17.93 1.10
N VAL A 305 5.12 18.23 0.63
CA VAL A 305 4.70 19.53 0.11
C VAL A 305 3.46 19.97 0.85
N GLY A 306 3.53 21.13 1.52
CA GLY A 306 2.39 21.73 2.23
C GLY A 306 1.81 22.89 1.43
N PHE A 307 0.48 22.97 1.35
CA PHE A 307 -0.23 24.10 0.74
C PHE A 307 -1.63 24.24 1.34
N VAL A 308 -2.29 25.36 1.07
CA VAL A 308 -3.67 25.61 1.46
C VAL A 308 -4.52 25.72 0.20
N VAL A 309 -5.62 25.00 0.19
CA VAL A 309 -6.61 25.03 -0.89
C VAL A 309 -7.71 26.02 -0.53
N LEU A 310 -7.83 27.05 -1.35
CA LEU A 310 -8.90 28.04 -1.27
C LEU A 310 -10.01 27.67 -2.25
N PRO A 311 -11.29 27.88 -1.89
CA PRO A 311 -12.39 27.68 -2.82
C PRO A 311 -12.25 28.63 -4.01
N ARG A 312 -12.79 28.21 -5.17
CA ARG A 312 -13.00 29.16 -6.28
C ARG A 312 -14.04 30.21 -5.86
N PRO A 313 -13.83 31.49 -6.18
CA PRO A 313 -14.81 32.54 -5.95
C PRO A 313 -16.06 32.40 -6.82
#